data_AF-A0A2T6BXK1-F1
#
_entry.id   AF-A0A2T6BXK1-F1
#
_cell.length_a   1.000
_cell.length_b   1.000
_cell.length_c   1.000
_cell.angle_alpha   90.00
_cell.angle_beta   90.00
_cell.angle_gamma   90.00
#
_symmetry.space_group_name_H-M   'P 1'
#
loop_
_entity.id
_entity.type
_entity.pdbx_description
1 polymer ?
#
loop_
_entity_poly.entity_id
_entity_poly.type
_entity_poly.pdbx_seq_one_letter_code
_entity_poly.pdbx_strand_id
1 'polypeptide(L)'
;MRERLERFLTTKHLLIGTALTRIGLGAGVLFHLLYHYSERHLLWGGEGLWPTAKFLEGSEERGIWTLFHISESPWFFEGVYHLGILATLMFILGFKTRLATILTFLTVWSLYYRNPFVTNGGDNILRIQLFYLMFAQAGARFSLDRVFRKNKKPGRAEPCLSILHNAAVVAVILQLLFMYFTSGIYKVMGSMWQEGTAVYYAMRVQDYVWPGVSEWIWSSEARIVFLTYSSVLFQVAFPFLLLNRYTKYLAVAGAFAFHTGVGLMMNLALFSWYMISCEWILLTDRDYRRLARRWQRLRSKGGSLMEKHRPLFLTRQEVTVFYDGWCPFCTKSVRTARKLDWFRLLHFVSFREPHVVKTHNLDPDRLEKRLHSTRDGRRFCEGIDAIIQMGARLPLLWPVLPFLLLSKWLGLGQRVYDAIAARRTIIPTGACDEHCSLEDRKRTS
;
A
#
# COMPACT_ATOMS: atom_id res chain seq x y z
N MET A 1 -21.16 8.60 32.10
CA MET A 1 -21.50 8.07 30.76
C MET A 1 -21.05 9.01 29.63
N ARG A 2 -21.42 10.31 29.68
CA ARG A 2 -21.06 11.35 28.69
C ARG A 2 -19.58 11.42 28.33
N GLU A 3 -18.68 11.50 29.31
CA GLU A 3 -17.23 11.57 29.04
C GLU A 3 -16.63 10.32 28.38
N ARG A 4 -17.21 9.13 28.64
CA ARG A 4 -16.75 7.89 28.02
C ARG A 4 -17.17 7.85 26.55
N LEU A 5 -18.40 8.27 26.27
CA LEU A 5 -18.90 8.41 24.90
C LEU A 5 -18.12 9.47 24.13
N GLU A 6 -17.88 10.63 24.73
CA GLU A 6 -17.08 11.70 24.12
C GLU A 6 -15.66 11.24 23.81
N ARG A 7 -14.98 10.59 24.75
CA ARG A 7 -13.66 10.00 24.51
C ARG A 7 -13.69 8.94 23.42
N PHE A 8 -14.73 8.10 23.38
CA PHE A 8 -14.86 7.07 22.35
C PHE A 8 -15.02 7.66 20.95
N LEU A 9 -15.88 8.68 20.81
CA LEU A 9 -16.16 9.37 19.55
C LEU A 9 -14.98 10.23 19.07
N THR A 10 -14.22 10.82 20.00
CA THR A 10 -13.06 11.66 19.68
C THR A 10 -11.73 10.90 19.61
N THR A 11 -11.73 9.60 19.92
CA THR A 11 -10.60 8.71 19.66
C THR A 11 -10.75 8.08 18.29
N LYS A 12 -9.70 8.14 17.47
CA LYS A 12 -9.71 7.53 16.14
C LYS A 12 -9.51 6.02 16.22
N HIS A 13 -10.34 5.27 15.51
CA HIS A 13 -10.27 3.81 15.45
C HIS A 13 -9.85 3.33 14.05
N LEU A 14 -9.33 2.10 13.94
CA LEU A 14 -9.07 1.43 12.65
C LEU A 14 -8.14 2.19 11.67
N LEU A 15 -7.19 2.96 12.20
CA LEU A 15 -6.26 3.77 11.43
C LEU A 15 -5.35 2.94 10.50
N ILE A 16 -4.89 1.78 10.97
CA ILE A 16 -4.04 0.90 10.16
C ILE A 16 -4.85 0.29 9.00
N GLY A 17 -6.04 -0.25 9.28
CA GLY A 17 -6.94 -0.81 8.26
C GLY A 17 -7.31 0.23 7.21
N THR A 18 -7.73 1.43 7.63
CA THR A 18 -8.05 2.55 6.73
C THR A 18 -6.87 2.90 5.81
N ALA A 19 -5.64 2.95 6.34
CA ALA A 19 -4.46 3.26 5.54
C ALA A 19 -4.08 2.14 4.57
N LEU A 20 -4.31 0.89 4.93
CA LEU A 20 -4.12 -0.25 4.04
C LEU A 20 -5.17 -0.25 2.93
N THR A 21 -6.45 -0.04 3.26
CA THR A 21 -7.54 0.08 2.27
C THR A 21 -7.24 1.18 1.25
N ARG A 22 -6.76 2.36 1.68
CA ARG A 22 -6.25 3.41 0.79
C ARG A 22 -5.19 2.87 -0.20
N ILE A 23 -4.17 2.19 0.32
CA ILE A 23 -3.08 1.65 -0.52
C ILE A 23 -3.60 0.59 -1.48
N GLY A 24 -4.45 -0.33 -1.02
CA GLY A 24 -5.01 -1.41 -1.83
C GLY A 24 -5.91 -0.89 -2.95
N LEU A 25 -6.87 -0.02 -2.63
CA LEU A 25 -7.74 0.62 -3.62
C LEU A 25 -6.93 1.43 -4.63
N GLY A 26 -5.98 2.26 -4.14
CA GLY A 26 -5.10 3.03 -5.00
C GLY A 26 -4.26 2.16 -5.93
N ALA A 27 -3.70 1.05 -5.44
CA ALA A 27 -2.94 0.11 -6.26
C ALA A 27 -3.79 -0.50 -7.39
N GLY A 28 -5.04 -0.85 -7.10
CA GLY A 28 -5.96 -1.35 -8.12
C GLY A 28 -6.33 -0.28 -9.15
N VAL A 29 -6.59 0.96 -8.73
CA VAL A 29 -6.85 2.09 -9.64
C VAL A 29 -5.63 2.37 -10.53
N LEU A 30 -4.43 2.40 -9.94
CA LEU A 30 -3.20 2.63 -10.70
C LEU A 30 -2.97 1.51 -11.70
N PHE A 31 -3.16 0.26 -11.30
CA PHE A 31 -3.08 -0.89 -12.20
C PHE A 31 -4.06 -0.74 -13.37
N HIS A 32 -5.32 -0.40 -13.10
CA HIS A 32 -6.34 -0.20 -14.14
C HIS A 32 -5.92 0.88 -15.17
N LEU A 33 -5.48 2.05 -14.69
CA LEU A 33 -5.03 3.14 -15.56
C LEU A 33 -3.75 2.79 -16.36
N LEU A 34 -2.82 2.05 -15.77
CA LEU A 34 -1.60 1.66 -16.47
C LEU A 34 -1.82 0.52 -17.46
N TYR A 35 -2.67 -0.45 -17.10
CA TYR A 35 -3.00 -1.59 -17.94
C TYR A 35 -3.72 -1.14 -19.22
N HIS A 36 -4.68 -0.22 -19.11
CA HIS A 36 -5.41 0.31 -20.26
C HIS A 36 -4.75 1.55 -20.88
N TYR A 37 -3.49 1.85 -20.55
CA TYR A 37 -2.84 3.08 -21.01
C TYR A 37 -2.77 3.15 -22.54
N SER A 38 -2.42 2.06 -23.22
CA SER A 38 -2.36 2.00 -24.69
C SER A 38 -3.72 2.14 -25.37
N GLU A 39 -4.79 1.70 -24.70
CA GLU A 39 -6.14 1.62 -25.25
C GLU A 39 -7.05 2.76 -24.77
N ARG A 40 -6.54 3.67 -23.94
CA ARG A 40 -7.35 4.70 -23.26
C ARG A 40 -8.22 5.54 -24.21
N HIS A 41 -7.72 5.85 -25.41
CA HIS A 41 -8.48 6.60 -26.41
C HIS A 41 -9.62 5.77 -27.01
N LEU A 42 -9.40 4.47 -27.21
CA LEU A 42 -10.45 3.56 -27.68
C LEU A 42 -11.54 3.42 -26.61
N LEU A 43 -11.16 3.29 -25.33
CA LEU A 43 -12.10 3.03 -24.25
C LEU A 43 -12.83 4.29 -23.75
N TRP A 44 -12.14 5.43 -23.63
CA TRP A 44 -12.69 6.66 -23.04
C TRP A 44 -12.46 7.94 -23.86
N GLY A 45 -11.75 7.86 -24.98
CA GLY A 45 -11.50 9.01 -25.86
C GLY A 45 -12.79 9.50 -26.55
N GLY A 46 -12.75 10.73 -27.06
CA GLY A 46 -13.91 11.40 -27.66
C GLY A 46 -14.58 10.62 -28.79
N GLU A 47 -13.76 9.99 -29.65
CA GLU A 47 -14.16 9.15 -30.79
C GLU A 47 -14.02 7.65 -30.49
N GLY A 48 -13.94 7.26 -29.21
CA GLY A 48 -13.81 5.86 -28.81
C GLY A 48 -15.09 5.05 -28.97
N LEU A 49 -15.10 3.86 -28.37
CA LEU A 49 -16.26 2.94 -28.36
C LEU A 49 -17.55 3.58 -27.84
N TRP A 50 -17.41 4.60 -26.99
CA TRP A 50 -18.51 5.41 -26.50
C TRP A 50 -18.27 6.88 -26.83
N PRO A 51 -18.77 7.40 -27.97
CA PRO A 51 -18.52 8.77 -28.39
C PRO A 51 -19.00 9.83 -27.38
N THR A 52 -18.35 11.01 -27.36
CA THR A 52 -18.70 12.08 -26.41
C THR A 52 -20.16 12.49 -26.48
N ALA A 53 -20.75 12.58 -27.69
CA ALA A 53 -22.15 12.94 -27.88
C ALA A 53 -23.10 11.99 -27.12
N LYS A 54 -22.92 10.66 -27.27
CA LYS A 54 -23.72 9.65 -26.55
C LYS A 54 -23.49 9.68 -25.04
N PHE A 55 -22.27 10.00 -24.62
CA PHE A 55 -21.96 10.20 -23.21
C PHE A 55 -22.70 11.39 -22.61
N LEU A 56 -22.73 12.53 -23.31
CA LEU A 56 -23.41 13.75 -22.84
C LEU A 56 -24.92 13.52 -22.76
N GLU A 57 -25.53 12.98 -23.82
CA GLU A 57 -26.95 12.61 -23.86
C GLU A 57 -27.32 11.69 -22.68
N GLY A 58 -26.61 10.56 -22.55
CA GLY A 58 -26.87 9.63 -21.47
C GLY A 58 -26.51 10.16 -20.07
N SER A 59 -25.71 11.22 -19.95
CA SER A 59 -25.40 11.87 -18.66
C SER A 59 -26.51 12.83 -18.25
N GLU A 60 -27.08 13.56 -19.20
CA GLU A 60 -28.20 14.48 -18.99
C GLU A 60 -29.45 13.74 -18.49
N GLU A 61 -29.82 12.63 -19.14
CA GLU A 61 -30.96 11.80 -18.73
C GLU A 61 -30.85 11.30 -17.28
N ARG A 62 -29.63 11.02 -16.82
CA ARG A 62 -29.34 10.50 -15.49
C ARG A 62 -29.01 11.58 -14.46
N GLY A 63 -28.92 12.85 -14.87
CA GLY A 63 -28.50 13.96 -14.01
C GLY A 63 -27.07 13.82 -13.47
N ILE A 64 -26.17 13.23 -14.27
CA ILE A 64 -24.80 12.94 -13.86
C ILE A 64 -23.86 14.00 -14.44
N TRP A 65 -22.99 14.56 -13.59
CA TRP A 65 -21.94 15.48 -14.03
C TRP A 65 -20.55 14.89 -13.77
N THR A 66 -19.63 15.15 -14.71
CA THR A 66 -18.22 14.69 -14.65
C THR A 66 -17.28 15.74 -15.23
N LEU A 67 -15.97 15.56 -15.03
CA LEU A 67 -14.95 16.43 -15.61
C LEU A 67 -15.04 16.52 -17.14
N PHE A 68 -15.51 15.46 -17.82
CA PHE A 68 -15.61 15.42 -19.29
C PHE A 68 -16.74 16.27 -19.87
N HIS A 69 -17.56 16.91 -19.03
CA HIS A 69 -18.50 17.94 -19.48
C HIS A 69 -17.82 19.31 -19.69
N ILE A 70 -16.61 19.50 -19.17
CA ILE A 70 -15.91 20.80 -19.24
C ILE A 70 -15.36 21.04 -20.66
N SER A 71 -14.84 20.01 -21.30
CA SER A 71 -14.23 20.13 -22.63
C SER A 71 -14.18 18.78 -23.34
N GLU A 72 -14.47 18.80 -24.64
CA GLU A 72 -14.36 17.66 -25.54
C GLU A 72 -12.95 17.51 -26.14
N SER A 73 -12.04 18.44 -25.82
CA SER A 73 -10.68 18.46 -26.37
C SER A 73 -9.92 17.16 -26.04
N PRO A 74 -9.27 16.50 -27.02
CA PRO A 74 -8.42 15.35 -26.75
C PRO A 74 -7.31 15.63 -25.74
N TRP A 75 -6.77 16.85 -25.74
CA TRP A 75 -5.76 17.28 -24.77
C TRP A 75 -6.32 17.39 -23.35
N PHE A 76 -7.59 17.78 -23.21
CA PHE A 76 -8.26 17.81 -21.92
C PHE A 76 -8.46 16.39 -21.38
N PHE A 77 -8.87 15.45 -22.23
CA PHE A 77 -8.93 14.03 -21.88
C PHE A 77 -7.58 13.51 -21.38
N GLU A 78 -6.50 13.76 -22.12
CA GLU A 78 -5.15 13.37 -21.71
C GLU A 78 -4.76 13.98 -20.36
N GLY A 79 -5.09 15.26 -20.15
CA GLY A 79 -4.87 15.94 -18.88
C GLY A 79 -5.58 15.27 -17.71
N VAL A 80 -6.87 14.95 -17.85
CA VAL A 80 -7.65 14.26 -16.81
C VAL A 80 -7.13 12.85 -16.55
N TYR A 81 -6.75 12.11 -17.59
CA TYR A 81 -6.23 10.74 -17.46
C TYR A 81 -4.90 10.72 -16.69
N HIS A 82 -3.95 11.57 -17.07
CA HIS A 82 -2.65 11.68 -16.41
C HIS A 82 -2.74 12.28 -15.00
N LEU A 83 -3.67 13.22 -14.79
CA LEU A 83 -4.03 13.69 -13.45
C LEU A 83 -4.53 12.52 -12.59
N GLY A 84 -5.32 11.61 -13.14
CA GLY A 84 -5.76 10.40 -12.46
C GLY A 84 -4.60 9.51 -12.01
N ILE A 85 -3.62 9.28 -12.87
CA ILE A 85 -2.41 8.51 -12.54
C ILE A 85 -1.63 9.20 -11.41
N LEU A 86 -1.36 10.51 -11.54
CA LEU A 86 -0.61 11.27 -10.55
C LEU A 86 -1.34 11.37 -9.21
N ALA A 87 -2.64 11.66 -9.22
CA ALA A 87 -3.48 11.72 -8.03
C ALA A 87 -3.50 10.37 -7.30
N THR A 88 -3.59 9.26 -8.06
CA THR A 88 -3.56 7.91 -7.50
C THR A 88 -2.21 7.57 -6.88
N LEU A 89 -1.09 7.96 -7.52
CA LEU A 89 0.25 7.80 -6.94
C LEU A 89 0.38 8.58 -5.63
N MET A 90 -0.05 9.85 -5.60
CA MET A 90 -0.09 10.65 -4.37
C MET A 90 -0.99 10.00 -3.31
N PHE A 91 -2.12 9.42 -3.72
CA PHE A 91 -3.08 8.75 -2.86
C PHE A 91 -2.50 7.46 -2.27
N ILE A 92 -1.73 6.67 -3.01
CA ILE A 92 -1.01 5.47 -2.51
C ILE A 92 0.12 5.87 -1.56
N LEU A 93 0.91 6.89 -1.91
CA LEU A 93 2.04 7.36 -1.09
C LEU A 93 1.57 8.12 0.16
N GLY A 94 0.34 8.64 0.16
CA GLY A 94 -0.23 9.41 1.25
C GLY A 94 0.45 10.77 1.35
N PHE A 95 0.65 11.40 0.19
CA PHE A 95 1.15 12.76 0.06
C PHE A 95 -0.01 13.70 -0.24
N LYS A 96 -0.20 14.72 0.59
CA LYS A 96 -1.38 15.60 0.57
C LYS A 96 -2.66 14.76 0.55
N THR A 97 -2.74 13.77 1.44
CA THR A 97 -3.66 12.63 1.36
C THR A 97 -5.11 13.04 1.09
N ARG A 98 -5.63 14.08 1.77
CA ARG A 98 -7.01 14.54 1.55
C ARG A 98 -7.26 15.04 0.13
N LEU A 99 -6.34 15.87 -0.39
CA LEU A 99 -6.42 16.35 -1.77
C LEU A 99 -6.26 15.19 -2.75
N ALA A 100 -5.30 14.30 -2.51
CA ALA A 100 -5.08 13.13 -3.35
C ALA A 100 -6.30 12.20 -3.39
N THR A 101 -6.99 11.98 -2.26
CA THR A 101 -8.24 11.21 -2.23
C THR A 101 -9.34 11.87 -3.06
N ILE A 102 -9.54 13.19 -2.90
CA ILE A 102 -10.56 13.94 -3.66
C ILE A 102 -10.27 13.87 -5.16
N LEU A 103 -9.03 14.15 -5.57
CA LEU A 103 -8.65 14.09 -6.98
C LEU A 103 -8.81 12.68 -7.56
N THR A 104 -8.38 11.65 -6.83
CA THR A 104 -8.56 10.25 -7.24
C THR A 104 -10.04 9.90 -7.39
N PHE A 105 -10.89 10.33 -6.44
CA PHE A 105 -12.34 10.14 -6.53
C PHE A 105 -12.91 10.83 -7.77
N LEU A 106 -12.58 12.09 -8.02
CA LEU A 106 -13.10 12.85 -9.17
C LEU A 106 -12.67 12.25 -10.51
N THR A 107 -11.42 11.79 -10.63
CA THR A 107 -10.93 11.16 -11.87
C THR A 107 -11.55 9.79 -12.09
N VAL A 108 -11.67 8.96 -11.05
CA VAL A 108 -12.33 7.65 -11.13
C VAL A 108 -13.82 7.81 -11.43
N TRP A 109 -14.50 8.75 -10.77
CA TRP A 109 -15.90 9.09 -11.04
C TRP A 109 -16.09 9.49 -12.50
N SER A 110 -15.22 10.36 -13.01
CA SER A 110 -15.33 10.86 -14.37
C SER A 110 -15.09 9.77 -15.41
N LEU A 111 -14.07 8.93 -15.22
CA LEU A 111 -13.78 7.81 -16.14
C LEU A 111 -14.87 6.73 -16.11
N TYR A 112 -15.39 6.41 -14.92
CA TYR A 112 -16.48 5.43 -14.77
C TYR A 112 -17.71 5.82 -15.60
N TYR A 113 -18.14 7.07 -15.52
CA TYR A 113 -19.31 7.53 -16.27
C TYR A 113 -19.00 7.90 -17.72
N ARG A 114 -17.73 8.16 -18.05
CA ARG A 114 -17.32 8.39 -19.45
C ARG A 114 -17.58 7.18 -20.33
N ASN A 115 -17.42 5.98 -19.80
CA ASN A 115 -17.82 4.74 -20.47
C ASN A 115 -18.33 3.72 -19.43
N PRO A 116 -19.65 3.62 -19.21
CA PRO A 116 -20.21 2.72 -18.20
C PRO A 116 -20.11 1.23 -18.59
N PHE A 117 -19.85 0.91 -19.86
CA PHE A 117 -19.82 -0.48 -20.36
C PHE A 117 -18.52 -1.22 -20.05
N VAL A 118 -17.45 -0.50 -19.71
CA VAL A 118 -16.14 -1.09 -19.36
C VAL A 118 -15.97 -1.28 -17.85
N THR A 119 -17.08 -1.30 -17.10
CA THR A 119 -17.09 -1.31 -15.64
C THR A 119 -17.81 -2.53 -15.09
N ASN A 120 -17.57 -2.86 -13.82
CA ASN A 120 -18.28 -3.92 -13.12
C ASN A 120 -18.70 -3.49 -11.70
N GLY A 121 -19.29 -4.42 -10.93
CA GLY A 121 -19.76 -4.14 -9.57
C GLY A 121 -18.66 -3.66 -8.61
N GLY A 122 -17.40 -3.97 -8.87
CA GLY A 122 -16.24 -3.61 -8.05
C GLY A 122 -15.92 -2.13 -8.17
N ASP A 123 -16.09 -1.55 -9.35
CA ASP A 123 -15.93 -0.12 -9.59
C ASP A 123 -17.01 0.70 -8.85
N ASN A 124 -18.22 0.14 -8.70
CA ASN A 124 -19.26 0.74 -7.86
C ASN A 124 -18.83 0.81 -6.40
N ILE A 125 -18.31 -0.30 -5.87
CA ILE A 125 -17.78 -0.36 -4.51
C ILE A 125 -16.62 0.61 -4.34
N LEU A 126 -15.67 0.64 -5.28
CA LEU A 126 -14.53 1.54 -5.28
C LEU A 126 -14.96 3.01 -5.16
N ARG A 127 -15.91 3.48 -5.97
CA ARG A 127 -16.35 4.90 -5.96
C ARG A 127 -16.96 5.29 -4.61
N ILE A 128 -17.82 4.44 -4.05
CA ILE A 128 -18.43 4.66 -2.74
C ILE A 128 -17.35 4.68 -1.64
N GLN A 129 -16.38 3.76 -1.72
CA GLN A 129 -15.27 3.69 -0.77
C GLN A 129 -14.37 4.92 -0.83
N LEU A 130 -13.99 5.36 -2.04
CA LEU A 130 -13.22 6.58 -2.24
C LEU A 130 -13.97 7.79 -1.68
N PHE A 131 -15.30 7.84 -1.85
CA PHE A 131 -16.14 8.87 -1.27
C PHE A 131 -16.04 8.92 0.26
N TYR A 132 -16.23 7.79 0.94
CA TYR A 132 -16.08 7.73 2.40
C TYR A 132 -14.65 8.08 2.85
N LEU A 133 -13.63 7.65 2.11
CA LEU A 133 -12.23 7.93 2.45
C LEU A 133 -11.87 9.43 2.37
N MET A 134 -12.65 10.27 1.66
CA MET A 134 -12.47 11.73 1.71
C MET A 134 -12.66 12.31 3.13
N PHE A 135 -13.48 11.62 3.93
CA PHE A 135 -13.81 11.99 5.31
C PHE A 135 -12.98 11.22 6.35
N ALA A 136 -12.29 10.14 5.93
CA ALA A 136 -11.43 9.36 6.79
C ALA A 136 -10.00 9.93 6.91
N GLN A 137 -9.35 9.72 8.05
CA GLN A 137 -7.93 10.04 8.23
C GLN A 137 -7.01 8.97 7.63
N ALA A 138 -7.18 8.67 6.34
CA ALA A 138 -6.45 7.62 5.62
C ALA A 138 -4.93 7.85 5.55
N GLY A 139 -4.48 9.09 5.77
CA GLY A 139 -3.07 9.48 5.86
C GLY A 139 -2.46 9.38 7.26
N ALA A 140 -3.16 8.84 8.26
CA ALA A 140 -2.63 8.74 9.63
C ALA A 140 -1.54 7.66 9.79
N ARG A 141 -1.52 6.66 8.91
CA ARG A 141 -0.54 5.56 8.87
C ARG A 141 -0.05 5.36 7.44
N PHE A 142 1.17 4.81 7.31
CA PHE A 142 1.80 4.48 6.02
C PHE A 142 1.75 5.60 4.95
N SER A 143 1.99 6.84 5.37
CA SER A 143 1.87 8.02 4.52
C SER A 143 3.11 8.90 4.60
N LEU A 144 3.41 9.60 3.51
CA LEU A 144 4.43 10.66 3.48
C LEU A 144 4.03 11.86 4.34
N ASP A 145 2.73 12.21 4.38
CA ASP A 145 2.21 13.28 5.23
C ASP A 145 2.60 13.10 6.70
N ARG A 146 2.57 11.86 7.21
CA ARG A 146 3.00 11.57 8.58
C ARG A 146 4.49 11.81 8.79
N VAL A 147 5.32 11.52 7.79
CA VAL A 147 6.77 11.74 7.86
C VAL A 147 7.06 13.23 7.96
N PHE A 148 6.36 14.05 7.18
CA PHE A 148 6.53 15.50 7.16
C PHE A 148 5.87 16.21 8.36
N ARG A 149 4.82 15.65 8.96
CA ARG A 149 4.03 16.30 10.03
C ARG A 149 4.46 15.94 11.46
N LYS A 150 5.74 15.60 11.68
CA LYS A 150 6.23 15.32 13.04
C LYS A 150 6.05 16.53 13.96
N ASN A 151 5.60 16.28 15.19
CA ASN A 151 5.50 17.23 16.30
C ASN A 151 4.47 18.37 16.21
N LYS A 152 3.48 18.33 15.29
CA LYS A 152 2.33 19.25 15.40
C LYS A 152 1.38 18.82 16.52
N LYS A 153 1.15 19.71 17.49
CA LYS A 153 0.08 19.56 18.50
C LYS A 153 -1.28 19.43 17.78
N PRO A 154 -2.22 18.64 18.33
CA PRO A 154 -3.58 18.56 17.78
C PRO A 154 -4.22 19.95 17.79
N GLY A 155 -4.78 20.36 16.65
CA GLY A 155 -5.45 21.66 16.51
C GLY A 155 -6.87 21.63 17.10
N ARG A 156 -7.51 22.80 17.23
CA ARG A 156 -8.88 22.92 17.79
C ARG A 156 -9.93 22.06 17.06
N ALA A 157 -9.76 21.82 15.76
CA ALA A 157 -10.69 21.01 14.96
C ALA A 157 -10.48 19.49 15.06
N GLU A 158 -9.48 19.01 15.82
CA GLU A 158 -9.16 17.57 15.90
C GLU A 158 -10.37 16.72 16.33
N PRO A 159 -11.13 17.04 17.39
CA PRO A 159 -12.25 16.23 17.83
C PRO A 159 -13.29 16.00 16.72
N CYS A 160 -13.62 17.05 15.96
CA CYS A 160 -14.54 16.97 14.83
C CYS A 160 -13.97 16.07 13.71
N LEU A 161 -12.67 16.19 13.40
CA LEU A 161 -12.00 15.32 12.42
C LEU A 161 -11.92 13.86 12.87
N SER A 162 -11.90 13.59 14.17
CA SER A 162 -11.96 12.24 14.72
C SER A 162 -13.36 11.64 14.61
N ILE A 163 -14.40 12.42 14.90
CA ILE A 163 -15.80 12.02 14.71
C ILE A 163 -16.06 11.72 13.23
N LEU A 164 -15.67 12.63 12.33
CA LEU A 164 -15.85 12.49 10.90
C LEU A 164 -15.14 11.24 10.34
N HIS A 165 -13.93 10.98 10.85
CA HIS A 165 -13.21 9.76 10.51
C HIS A 165 -13.92 8.49 10.98
N ASN A 166 -14.37 8.47 12.23
CA ASN A 166 -15.09 7.32 12.78
C ASN A 166 -16.40 7.07 12.03
N ALA A 167 -17.14 8.12 11.68
CA ALA A 167 -18.35 8.05 10.86
C ALA A 167 -18.05 7.46 9.47
N ALA A 168 -16.99 7.92 8.81
CA ALA A 168 -16.56 7.38 7.52
C ALA A 168 -16.22 5.88 7.62
N VAL A 169 -15.46 5.48 8.64
CA VAL A 169 -15.11 4.06 8.87
C VAL A 169 -16.36 3.22 9.13
N VAL A 170 -17.32 3.72 9.89
CA VAL A 170 -18.61 3.02 10.11
C VAL A 170 -19.38 2.91 8.80
N ALA A 171 -19.43 3.96 7.97
CA ALA A 171 -20.11 3.93 6.67
C ALA A 171 -19.50 2.87 5.74
N VAL A 172 -18.17 2.74 5.72
CA VAL A 172 -17.46 1.67 5.00
C VAL A 172 -17.89 0.28 5.48
N ILE A 173 -17.92 0.08 6.80
CA ILE A 173 -18.30 -1.22 7.38
C ILE A 173 -19.76 -1.53 7.07
N LEU A 174 -20.67 -0.57 7.27
CA LEU A 174 -22.10 -0.71 6.96
C LEU A 174 -22.34 -1.02 5.49
N GLN A 175 -21.60 -0.37 4.57
CA GLN A 175 -21.66 -0.69 3.15
C GLN A 175 -21.30 -2.15 2.89
N LEU A 176 -20.20 -2.66 3.47
CA LEU A 176 -19.80 -4.06 3.31
C LEU A 176 -20.86 -5.01 3.88
N LEU A 177 -21.37 -4.72 5.08
CA LEU A 177 -22.44 -5.49 5.71
C LEU A 177 -23.67 -5.58 4.82
N PHE A 178 -24.14 -4.44 4.32
CA PHE A 178 -25.31 -4.35 3.46
C PHE A 178 -25.07 -5.09 2.15
N MET A 179 -23.92 -4.88 1.51
CA MET A 179 -23.58 -5.52 0.25
C MET A 179 -23.53 -7.05 0.37
N TYR A 180 -22.82 -7.61 1.38
CA TYR A 180 -22.78 -9.06 1.56
C TYR A 180 -24.16 -9.62 1.89
N PHE A 181 -24.86 -8.99 2.83
CA PHE A 181 -26.18 -9.47 3.26
C PHE A 181 -27.18 -9.47 2.12
N THR A 182 -27.33 -8.34 1.43
CA THR A 182 -28.26 -8.23 0.29
C THR A 182 -27.86 -9.17 -0.84
N SER A 183 -26.58 -9.26 -1.19
CA SER A 183 -26.11 -10.21 -2.21
C SER A 183 -26.41 -11.66 -1.82
N GLY A 184 -26.32 -12.00 -0.53
CA GLY A 184 -26.70 -13.31 0.00
C GLY A 184 -28.20 -13.57 -0.09
N ILE A 185 -29.04 -12.61 0.32
CA ILE A 185 -30.50 -12.72 0.24
C ILE A 185 -30.98 -12.84 -1.21
N TYR A 186 -30.43 -12.06 -2.14
CA TYR A 186 -30.74 -12.21 -3.57
C TYR A 186 -30.38 -13.60 -4.11
N LYS A 187 -29.33 -14.24 -3.58
CA LYS A 187 -29.03 -15.64 -3.93
C LYS A 187 -30.04 -16.60 -3.31
N VAL A 188 -30.43 -16.41 -2.06
CA VAL A 188 -31.48 -17.23 -1.43
C VAL A 188 -32.78 -17.22 -2.25
N MET A 189 -33.11 -16.10 -2.88
CA MET A 189 -34.31 -15.94 -3.72
C MET A 189 -34.17 -16.51 -5.14
N GLY A 190 -32.96 -16.81 -5.63
CA GLY A 190 -32.72 -17.24 -7.00
C GLY A 190 -32.79 -18.75 -7.19
N SER A 191 -33.57 -19.22 -8.18
CA SER A 191 -33.78 -20.65 -8.44
C SER A 191 -32.48 -21.44 -8.63
N MET A 192 -31.53 -20.94 -9.44
CA MET A 192 -30.24 -21.61 -9.65
C MET A 192 -29.44 -21.80 -8.34
N TRP A 193 -29.58 -20.90 -7.37
CA TRP A 193 -28.91 -21.03 -6.08
C TRP A 193 -29.66 -22.00 -5.16
N GLN A 194 -30.99 -22.01 -5.20
CA GLN A 194 -31.82 -22.96 -4.47
C GLN A 194 -31.60 -24.39 -4.95
N GLU A 195 -31.44 -24.58 -6.26
CA GLU A 195 -31.16 -25.87 -6.90
C GLU A 195 -29.69 -26.31 -6.77
N GLY A 196 -28.81 -25.45 -6.25
CA GLY A 196 -27.38 -25.76 -6.08
C GLY A 196 -26.54 -25.67 -7.38
N THR A 197 -27.13 -25.21 -8.49
CA THR A 197 -26.54 -25.20 -9.84
C THR A 197 -25.84 -23.89 -10.22
N ALA A 198 -25.98 -22.81 -9.44
CA ALA A 198 -25.50 -21.47 -9.80
C ALA A 198 -23.99 -21.41 -10.12
N VAL A 199 -23.13 -22.04 -9.30
CA VAL A 199 -21.67 -22.02 -9.54
C VAL A 199 -21.30 -22.77 -10.82
N TYR A 200 -22.04 -23.84 -11.15
CA TYR A 200 -21.82 -24.59 -12.39
C TYR A 200 -22.04 -23.72 -13.62
N TYR A 201 -23.15 -22.98 -13.67
CA TYR A 201 -23.42 -22.06 -14.77
C TYR A 201 -22.43 -20.90 -14.81
N ALA A 202 -22.12 -20.31 -13.65
CA ALA A 202 -21.20 -19.18 -13.56
C ALA A 202 -19.79 -19.52 -14.06
N MET A 203 -19.28 -20.71 -13.73
CA MET A 203 -17.94 -21.14 -14.15
C MET A 203 -17.87 -21.53 -15.63
N ARG A 204 -19.00 -21.86 -16.27
CA ARG A 204 -19.06 -22.30 -17.67
C ARG A 204 -19.31 -21.17 -18.67
N VAL A 205 -19.30 -19.92 -18.23
CA VAL A 205 -19.19 -18.76 -19.13
C VAL A 205 -17.79 -18.80 -19.75
N GLN A 206 -17.70 -18.73 -21.09
CA GLN A 206 -16.44 -18.98 -21.81
C GLN A 206 -15.29 -18.06 -21.38
N ASP A 207 -15.59 -16.81 -21.04
CA ASP A 207 -14.59 -15.82 -20.59
C ASP A 207 -14.07 -16.06 -19.16
N TYR A 208 -14.67 -17.00 -18.43
CA TYR A 208 -14.48 -17.25 -17.00
C TYR A 208 -13.91 -18.63 -16.68
N VAL A 209 -13.34 -19.34 -17.65
CA VAL A 209 -12.79 -20.69 -17.42
C VAL A 209 -11.33 -20.63 -17.01
N TRP A 210 -10.96 -21.26 -15.88
CA TRP A 210 -9.58 -21.62 -15.57
C TRP A 210 -9.30 -23.04 -16.09
N PRO A 211 -8.46 -23.19 -17.14
CA PRO A 211 -8.13 -24.49 -17.70
C PRO A 211 -7.67 -25.50 -16.66
N GLY A 212 -8.24 -26.70 -16.68
CA GLY A 212 -7.97 -27.79 -15.75
C GLY A 212 -8.63 -27.65 -14.36
N VAL A 213 -8.62 -26.46 -13.75
CA VAL A 213 -9.19 -26.25 -12.40
C VAL A 213 -10.71 -26.18 -12.44
N SER A 214 -11.28 -25.39 -13.37
CA SER A 214 -12.74 -25.27 -13.50
C SER A 214 -13.37 -26.62 -13.87
N GLU A 215 -12.71 -27.38 -14.75
CA GLU A 215 -13.12 -28.74 -15.13
C GLU A 215 -13.09 -29.72 -13.97
N TRP A 216 -12.02 -29.68 -13.18
CA TRP A 216 -11.93 -30.47 -11.96
C TRP A 216 -13.05 -30.11 -10.97
N ILE A 217 -13.47 -28.85 -10.88
CA ILE A 217 -14.57 -28.46 -10.00
C ILE A 217 -15.91 -28.99 -10.54
N TRP A 218 -16.28 -28.67 -11.80
CA TRP A 218 -17.60 -29.01 -12.34
C TRP A 218 -17.78 -30.48 -12.72
N SER A 219 -16.70 -31.27 -12.74
CA SER A 219 -16.78 -32.73 -12.89
C SER A 219 -17.34 -33.46 -11.66
N SER A 220 -17.60 -32.75 -10.55
CA SER A 220 -18.26 -33.31 -9.36
C SER A 220 -19.40 -32.42 -8.89
N GLU A 221 -20.58 -33.01 -8.85
CA GLU A 221 -21.79 -32.40 -8.30
C GLU A 221 -21.60 -31.96 -6.85
N ALA A 222 -20.96 -32.80 -6.02
CA ALA A 222 -20.70 -32.49 -4.62
C ALA A 222 -19.86 -31.21 -4.43
N ARG A 223 -18.84 -31.00 -5.29
CA ARG A 223 -18.02 -29.78 -5.25
C ARG A 223 -18.82 -28.55 -5.65
N ILE A 224 -19.62 -28.65 -6.72
CA ILE A 224 -20.49 -27.56 -7.17
C ILE A 224 -21.50 -27.18 -6.10
N VAL A 225 -22.24 -28.17 -5.57
CA VAL A 225 -23.26 -27.96 -4.55
C VAL A 225 -22.64 -27.33 -3.30
N PHE A 226 -21.48 -27.83 -2.86
CA PHE A 226 -20.74 -27.27 -1.74
C PHE A 226 -20.38 -25.80 -1.98
N LEU A 227 -19.82 -25.45 -3.14
CA LEU A 227 -19.43 -24.06 -3.45
C LEU A 227 -20.65 -23.15 -3.58
N THR A 228 -21.73 -23.61 -4.21
CA THR A 228 -22.98 -22.85 -4.37
C THR A 228 -23.54 -22.49 -3.00
N TYR A 229 -23.79 -23.47 -2.13
CA TYR A 229 -24.39 -23.18 -0.82
C TYR A 229 -23.41 -22.51 0.16
N SER A 230 -22.11 -22.82 0.09
CA SER A 230 -21.11 -22.11 0.92
C SER A 230 -21.06 -20.62 0.60
N SER A 231 -21.21 -20.26 -0.68
CA SER A 231 -21.27 -18.86 -1.12
C SER A 231 -22.49 -18.14 -0.53
N VAL A 232 -23.66 -18.78 -0.55
CA VAL A 232 -24.89 -18.22 0.05
C VAL A 232 -24.75 -18.09 1.56
N LEU A 233 -24.38 -19.19 2.24
CA LEU A 233 -24.25 -19.24 3.68
C LEU A 233 -23.26 -18.21 4.19
N PHE A 234 -22.09 -18.10 3.55
CA PHE A 234 -21.08 -17.13 3.92
C PHE A 234 -21.59 -15.69 3.83
N GLN A 235 -22.24 -15.32 2.72
CA GLN A 235 -22.71 -13.95 2.51
C GLN A 235 -23.83 -13.56 3.48
N VAL A 236 -24.77 -14.47 3.74
CA VAL A 236 -25.85 -14.25 4.73
C VAL A 236 -25.27 -14.21 6.16
N ALA A 237 -24.31 -15.08 6.49
CA ALA A 237 -23.69 -15.14 7.81
C ALA A 237 -22.75 -13.95 8.08
N PHE A 238 -22.21 -13.31 7.04
CA PHE A 238 -21.15 -12.30 7.15
C PHE A 238 -21.42 -11.20 8.19
N PRO A 239 -22.60 -10.56 8.23
CA PRO A 239 -22.88 -9.54 9.24
C PRO A 239 -22.83 -10.06 10.67
N PHE A 240 -23.38 -11.25 10.90
CA PHE A 240 -23.45 -11.88 12.21
C PHE A 240 -22.08 -12.34 12.70
N LEU A 241 -21.23 -12.81 11.77
CA LEU A 241 -19.84 -13.17 12.08
C LEU A 241 -19.03 -11.96 12.58
N LEU A 242 -19.31 -10.74 12.11
CA LEU A 242 -18.60 -9.53 12.53
C LEU A 242 -19.01 -9.02 13.92
N LEU A 243 -20.17 -9.43 14.45
CA LEU A 243 -20.65 -9.01 15.77
C LEU A 243 -19.79 -9.56 16.92
N ASN A 244 -19.12 -10.70 16.72
CA ASN A 244 -18.29 -11.33 17.73
C ASN A 244 -16.79 -11.19 17.41
N ARG A 245 -16.02 -10.82 18.44
CA ARG A 245 -14.59 -10.50 18.37
C ARG A 245 -13.69 -11.65 17.89
N TYR A 246 -14.17 -12.89 17.89
CA TYR A 246 -13.46 -14.08 17.43
C TYR A 246 -13.96 -14.54 16.07
N THR A 247 -15.28 -14.61 15.86
CA THR A 247 -15.88 -15.01 14.57
C THR A 247 -15.58 -14.01 13.46
N LYS A 248 -15.26 -12.75 13.78
CA LYS A 248 -14.81 -11.78 12.77
C LYS A 248 -13.60 -12.24 11.96
N TYR A 249 -12.73 -13.08 12.54
CA TYR A 249 -11.57 -13.60 11.80
C TYR A 249 -12.01 -14.62 10.75
N LEU A 250 -13.09 -15.38 11.03
CA LEU A 250 -13.72 -16.24 10.03
C LEU A 250 -14.39 -15.41 8.94
N ALA A 251 -15.04 -14.29 9.29
CA ALA A 251 -15.60 -13.36 8.29
C ALA A 251 -14.52 -12.83 7.34
N VAL A 252 -13.41 -12.30 7.87
CA VAL A 252 -12.31 -11.73 7.06
C VAL A 252 -11.58 -12.81 6.26
N ALA A 253 -11.30 -13.97 6.86
CA ALA A 253 -10.64 -15.06 6.14
C ALA A 253 -11.55 -15.67 5.05
N GLY A 254 -12.83 -15.84 5.35
CA GLY A 254 -13.84 -16.29 4.41
C GLY A 254 -14.04 -15.31 3.25
N ALA A 255 -14.05 -14.01 3.53
CA ALA A 255 -14.18 -12.97 2.52
C ALA A 255 -12.97 -12.94 1.58
N PHE A 256 -11.77 -13.01 2.15
CA PHE A 256 -10.53 -13.14 1.39
C PHE A 256 -10.54 -14.40 0.50
N ALA A 257 -10.92 -15.56 1.04
CA ALA A 257 -10.98 -16.81 0.29
C ALA A 257 -12.05 -16.75 -0.81
N PHE A 258 -13.23 -16.23 -0.49
CA PHE A 258 -14.35 -16.08 -1.42
C PHE A 258 -13.96 -15.21 -2.62
N HIS A 259 -13.44 -14.00 -2.37
CA HIS A 259 -13.06 -13.10 -3.47
C HIS A 259 -11.82 -13.56 -4.21
N THR A 260 -10.85 -14.21 -3.54
CA THR A 260 -9.74 -14.86 -4.25
C THR A 260 -10.26 -15.94 -5.19
N GLY A 261 -11.23 -16.75 -4.75
CA GLY A 261 -11.92 -17.74 -5.58
C GLY A 261 -12.60 -17.09 -6.79
N VAL A 262 -13.41 -16.06 -6.58
CA VAL A 262 -14.07 -15.31 -7.67
C VAL A 262 -13.04 -14.71 -8.65
N GLY A 263 -11.97 -14.12 -8.13
CA GLY A 263 -10.98 -13.44 -8.97
C GLY A 263 -10.22 -14.41 -9.88
N LEU A 264 -9.93 -15.60 -9.37
CA LEU A 264 -9.21 -16.64 -10.10
C LEU A 264 -10.12 -17.48 -11.00
N MET A 265 -11.33 -17.81 -10.54
CA MET A 265 -12.25 -18.72 -11.24
C MET A 265 -13.25 -18.02 -12.14
N MET A 266 -13.38 -16.70 -12.07
CA MET A 266 -14.36 -15.94 -12.86
C MET A 266 -13.72 -14.77 -13.60
N ASN A 267 -12.39 -14.75 -13.76
CA ASN A 267 -11.64 -13.67 -14.41
C ASN A 267 -11.98 -12.24 -13.91
N LEU A 268 -12.39 -12.13 -12.63
CA LEU A 268 -12.80 -10.89 -11.98
C LEU A 268 -11.71 -10.40 -11.02
N ALA A 269 -10.46 -10.42 -11.47
CA ALA A 269 -9.29 -10.16 -10.61
C ALA A 269 -9.31 -8.77 -9.97
N LEU A 270 -9.61 -7.72 -10.75
CA LEU A 270 -9.63 -6.35 -10.25
C LEU A 270 -10.82 -6.10 -9.29
N PHE A 271 -11.98 -6.67 -9.60
CA PHE A 271 -13.13 -6.70 -8.69
C PHE A 271 -12.74 -7.28 -7.34
N SER A 272 -12.17 -8.50 -7.35
CA SER A 272 -11.76 -9.20 -6.14
C SER A 272 -10.70 -8.45 -5.35
N TRP A 273 -9.78 -7.78 -6.04
CA TRP A 273 -8.77 -6.94 -5.41
C TRP A 273 -9.39 -5.77 -4.64
N TYR A 274 -10.36 -5.06 -5.24
CA TYR A 274 -11.08 -3.99 -4.56
C TYR A 274 -11.83 -4.51 -3.34
N MET A 275 -12.52 -5.65 -3.47
CA MET A 275 -13.24 -6.27 -2.37
C MET A 275 -12.33 -6.61 -1.19
N ILE A 276 -11.25 -7.35 -1.44
CA ILE A 276 -10.24 -7.72 -0.43
C ILE A 276 -9.63 -6.47 0.23
N SER A 277 -9.35 -5.42 -0.56
CA SER A 277 -8.80 -4.17 -0.04
C SER A 277 -9.74 -3.46 0.93
N CYS A 278 -11.06 -3.55 0.71
CA CYS A 278 -12.07 -2.98 1.59
C CYS A 278 -12.14 -3.72 2.93
N GLU A 279 -11.97 -5.03 2.93
CA GLU A 279 -12.08 -5.89 4.13
C GLU A 279 -10.97 -5.64 5.14
N TRP A 280 -9.83 -5.10 4.73
CA TRP A 280 -8.72 -4.76 5.63
C TRP A 280 -9.15 -3.81 6.77
N ILE A 281 -10.17 -2.97 6.54
CA ILE A 281 -10.69 -2.09 7.58
C ILE A 281 -11.36 -2.83 8.75
N LEU A 282 -11.79 -4.07 8.55
CA LEU A 282 -12.50 -4.89 9.54
C LEU A 282 -11.56 -5.40 10.66
N LEU A 283 -10.25 -5.36 10.43
CA LEU A 283 -9.25 -5.72 11.43
C LEU A 283 -8.82 -4.51 12.26
N THR A 284 -8.71 -4.71 13.57
CA THR A 284 -8.33 -3.61 14.47
C THR A 284 -6.85 -3.29 14.39
N ASP A 285 -6.50 -2.06 14.78
CA ASP A 285 -5.11 -1.65 15.01
C ASP A 285 -4.32 -2.63 15.90
N ARG A 286 -5.01 -3.26 16.87
CA ARG A 286 -4.41 -4.25 17.77
C ARG A 286 -4.10 -5.55 17.02
N ASP A 287 -4.96 -5.98 16.11
CA ASP A 287 -4.80 -7.19 15.32
C ASP A 287 -3.60 -7.08 14.39
N TYR A 288 -3.47 -5.94 13.69
CA TYR A 288 -2.30 -5.65 12.88
C TYR A 288 -0.99 -5.60 13.69
N ARG A 289 -1.00 -4.98 14.88
CA ARG A 289 0.19 -4.97 15.76
C ARG A 289 0.52 -6.35 16.31
N ARG A 290 -0.46 -7.23 16.53
CA ARG A 290 -0.24 -8.64 16.90
C ARG A 290 0.40 -9.40 15.75
N LEU A 291 -0.13 -9.25 14.53
CA LEU A 291 0.43 -9.86 13.32
C LEU A 291 1.88 -9.41 13.08
N ALA A 292 2.14 -8.10 13.17
CA ALA A 292 3.48 -7.55 13.02
C ALA A 292 4.48 -8.10 14.05
N ARG A 293 4.06 -8.25 15.33
CA ARG A 293 4.91 -8.85 16.37
C ARG A 293 5.16 -10.33 16.12
N ARG A 294 4.14 -11.09 15.70
CA ARG A 294 4.29 -12.51 15.34
C ARG A 294 5.26 -12.67 14.17
N TRP A 295 5.11 -11.85 13.13
CA TRP A 295 6.01 -11.83 11.98
C TRP A 295 7.45 -11.50 12.39
N GLN A 296 7.66 -10.51 13.25
CA GLN A 296 9.00 -10.15 13.75
C GLN A 296 9.66 -11.31 14.52
N ARG A 297 8.90 -12.05 15.33
CA ARG A 297 9.40 -13.23 16.06
C ARG A 297 9.75 -14.39 15.12
N LEU A 298 8.90 -14.65 14.12
CA LEU A 298 9.18 -15.67 13.11
C LEU A 298 10.42 -15.29 12.29
N ARG A 299 10.54 -14.03 11.90
CA ARG A 299 11.71 -13.50 11.18
C ARG A 299 12.98 -13.55 12.01
N SER A 300 12.93 -13.25 13.31
CA SER A 300 14.11 -13.33 14.17
C SER A 300 14.57 -14.78 14.34
N LYS A 301 13.63 -15.73 14.50
CA LYS A 301 13.93 -17.17 14.55
C LYS A 301 14.47 -17.69 13.22
N GLY A 302 13.80 -17.39 12.11
CA GLY A 302 14.23 -17.78 10.76
C GLY A 302 15.58 -17.17 10.39
N GLY A 303 15.82 -15.90 10.74
CA GLY A 303 17.12 -15.26 10.52
C GLY A 303 18.25 -15.88 11.34
N SER A 304 17.98 -16.38 12.55
CA SER A 304 18.97 -17.13 13.35
C SER A 304 19.26 -18.52 12.75
N LEU A 305 18.24 -19.21 12.26
CA LEU A 305 18.42 -20.49 11.54
C LEU A 305 19.20 -20.31 10.23
N MET A 306 18.86 -19.27 9.46
CA MET A 306 19.52 -18.91 8.19
C MET A 306 20.98 -18.48 8.40
N GLU A 307 21.29 -17.79 9.50
CA GLU A 307 22.66 -17.45 9.87
C GLU A 307 23.48 -18.70 10.23
N LYS A 308 22.86 -19.67 10.94
CA LYS A 308 23.52 -20.93 11.31
C LYS A 308 23.81 -21.86 10.13
N HIS A 309 22.92 -21.93 9.14
CA HIS A 309 23.02 -22.84 7.99
C HIS A 309 23.25 -22.11 6.66
N ARG A 310 23.92 -20.96 6.70
CA ARG A 310 24.12 -20.13 5.51
C ARG A 310 25.01 -20.86 4.49
N PRO A 311 24.56 -21.03 3.23
CA PRO A 311 25.41 -21.62 2.19
C PRO A 311 26.58 -20.70 1.85
N LEU A 312 27.73 -21.30 1.51
CA LEU A 312 29.01 -20.61 1.34
C LEU A 312 28.96 -19.46 0.31
N PHE A 313 28.16 -19.61 -0.75
CA PHE A 313 28.02 -18.59 -1.79
C PHE A 313 27.38 -17.30 -1.28
N LEU A 314 26.48 -17.37 -0.29
CA LEU A 314 25.89 -16.21 0.36
C LEU A 314 26.86 -15.55 1.33
N THR A 315 27.63 -16.34 2.08
CA THR A 315 28.66 -15.82 2.99
C THR A 315 29.69 -14.96 2.25
N ARG A 316 30.05 -15.35 1.01
CA ARG A 316 30.94 -14.55 0.14
C ARG A 316 30.35 -13.22 -0.33
N GLN A 317 29.06 -12.95 -0.11
CA GLN A 317 28.38 -11.72 -0.51
C GLN A 317 28.25 -10.70 0.64
N GLU A 318 28.84 -10.99 1.79
CA GLU A 318 28.84 -10.09 2.95
C GLU A 318 29.50 -8.75 2.64
N VAL A 319 28.92 -7.70 3.21
CA VAL A 319 29.39 -6.32 3.04
C VAL A 319 29.43 -5.65 4.39
N THR A 320 30.58 -5.08 4.72
CA THR A 320 30.72 -4.21 5.88
C THR A 320 30.44 -2.77 5.46
N VAL A 321 29.53 -2.12 6.18
CA VAL A 321 29.08 -0.75 5.93
C VAL A 321 29.48 0.12 7.12
N PHE A 322 30.30 1.13 6.84
CA PHE A 322 30.77 2.11 7.81
C PHE A 322 29.86 3.33 7.79
N TYR A 323 29.32 3.69 8.95
CA TYR A 323 28.38 4.79 9.09
C TYR A 323 28.72 5.71 10.26
N ASP A 324 28.19 6.93 10.23
CA ASP A 324 28.37 7.88 11.33
C ASP A 324 27.39 7.60 12.48
N GLY A 325 27.93 7.11 13.60
CA GLY A 325 27.19 6.83 14.82
C GLY A 325 26.57 8.06 15.49
N TRP A 326 27.13 9.24 15.26
CA TRP A 326 26.63 10.50 15.82
C TRP A 326 25.55 11.16 14.96
N CYS A 327 25.25 10.61 13.78
CA CYS A 327 24.21 11.13 12.90
C CYS A 327 22.87 10.39 13.15
N PRO A 328 21.82 11.06 13.66
CA PRO A 328 20.51 10.43 13.88
C PRO A 328 19.85 9.91 12.60
N PHE A 329 20.13 10.55 11.46
CA PHE A 329 19.66 10.08 10.15
C PHE A 329 20.37 8.78 9.76
N CYS A 330 21.71 8.73 9.83
CA CYS A 330 22.50 7.54 9.49
C CYS A 330 22.14 6.35 10.39
N THR A 331 22.08 6.55 11.70
CA THR A 331 21.70 5.49 12.65
C THR A 331 20.29 4.96 12.39
N LYS A 332 19.33 5.82 12.04
CA LYS A 332 17.96 5.41 11.66
C LYS A 332 17.95 4.62 10.35
N SER A 333 18.73 5.04 9.36
CA SER A 333 18.88 4.34 8.08
C SER A 333 19.46 2.94 8.29
N VAL A 334 20.52 2.81 9.10
CA VAL A 334 21.13 1.53 9.49
C VAL A 334 20.14 0.62 10.21
N ARG A 335 19.39 1.13 11.20
CA ARG A 335 18.33 0.36 11.88
C ARG A 335 17.24 -0.11 10.91
N THR A 336 16.98 0.62 9.85
CA THR A 336 16.01 0.26 8.82
C THR A 336 16.58 -0.81 7.89
N ALA A 337 17.82 -0.64 7.42
CA ALA A 337 18.52 -1.63 6.61
C ALA A 337 18.69 -2.98 7.34
N ARG A 338 19.05 -2.98 8.64
CA ARG A 338 19.07 -4.20 9.49
C ARG A 338 17.70 -4.89 9.57
N LYS A 339 16.59 -4.15 9.45
CA LYS A 339 15.24 -4.74 9.40
C LYS A 339 14.89 -5.33 8.04
N LEU A 340 15.55 -4.88 6.98
CA LEU A 340 15.36 -5.38 5.61
C LEU A 340 16.35 -6.48 5.23
N ASP A 341 17.45 -6.60 5.98
CA ASP A 341 18.47 -7.61 5.77
C ASP A 341 17.98 -9.00 6.21
N TRP A 342 17.28 -9.68 5.31
CA TRP A 342 16.68 -11.00 5.56
C TRP A 342 17.73 -12.10 5.65
N PHE A 343 18.81 -11.95 4.88
CA PHE A 343 19.91 -12.92 4.82
C PHE A 343 21.03 -12.60 5.82
N ARG A 344 20.98 -11.46 6.53
CA ARG A 344 22.02 -10.96 7.45
C ARG A 344 23.39 -10.84 6.76
N LEU A 345 23.41 -10.22 5.59
CA LEU A 345 24.62 -10.01 4.76
C LEU A 345 25.31 -8.67 5.04
N LEU A 346 24.69 -7.76 5.79
CA LEU A 346 25.21 -6.42 6.04
C LEU A 346 25.72 -6.29 7.47
N HIS A 347 27.03 -6.10 7.61
CA HIS A 347 27.66 -5.80 8.89
C HIS A 347 27.84 -4.29 9.05
N PHE A 348 27.14 -3.67 10.00
CA PHE A 348 27.19 -2.22 10.18
C PHE A 348 28.10 -1.83 11.34
N VAL A 349 29.11 -1.02 11.04
CA VAL A 349 30.13 -0.57 11.99
C VAL A 349 30.13 0.96 12.08
N SER A 350 30.13 1.50 13.29
CA SER A 350 30.27 2.94 13.50
C SER A 350 31.75 3.31 13.42
N PHE A 351 32.13 4.23 12.53
CA PHE A 351 33.53 4.69 12.49
C PHE A 351 33.91 5.57 13.68
N ARG A 352 32.94 6.00 14.51
CA ARG A 352 33.18 6.72 15.76
C ARG A 352 33.74 5.82 16.87
N GLU A 353 33.83 4.51 16.65
CA GLU A 353 34.47 3.57 17.58
C GLU A 353 36.01 3.64 17.46
N PRO A 354 36.77 3.77 18.58
CA PRO A 354 38.20 4.15 18.56
C PRO A 354 39.12 3.26 17.72
N HIS A 355 38.76 2.00 17.52
CA HIS A 355 39.58 0.99 16.84
C HIS A 355 39.26 0.85 15.35
N VAL A 356 38.08 1.29 14.89
CA VAL A 356 37.58 0.94 13.55
C VAL A 356 38.40 1.62 12.45
N VAL A 357 38.71 2.91 12.63
CA VAL A 357 39.48 3.70 11.65
C VAL A 357 40.89 3.13 11.48
N LYS A 358 41.55 2.79 12.59
CA LYS A 358 42.92 2.24 12.60
C LYS A 358 42.97 0.82 12.03
N THR A 359 42.03 -0.04 12.40
CA THR A 359 42.01 -1.45 11.95
C THR A 359 41.74 -1.59 10.45
N HIS A 360 40.94 -0.69 9.87
CA HIS A 360 40.57 -0.75 8.44
C HIS A 360 41.35 0.23 7.55
N ASN A 361 42.35 0.94 8.10
CA ASN A 361 43.14 1.96 7.39
C ASN A 361 42.26 2.96 6.62
N LEU A 362 41.22 3.47 7.27
CA LEU A 362 40.23 4.36 6.68
C LEU A 362 40.61 5.83 6.91
N ASP A 363 40.36 6.67 5.91
CA ASP A 363 40.49 8.12 6.01
C ASP A 363 39.28 8.74 6.75
N PRO A 364 39.48 9.33 7.95
CA PRO A 364 38.40 9.94 8.74
C PRO A 364 37.64 11.02 7.97
N ASP A 365 38.34 11.87 7.22
CA ASP A 365 37.76 13.05 6.57
C ASP A 365 36.79 12.66 5.46
N ARG A 366 37.04 11.51 4.83
CA ARG A 366 36.15 10.93 3.83
C ARG A 366 34.93 10.29 4.45
N LEU A 367 35.08 9.58 5.57
CA LEU A 367 33.97 8.98 6.33
C LEU A 367 33.02 10.04 6.88
N GLU A 368 33.55 11.21 7.25
CA GLU A 368 32.77 12.37 7.67
C GLU A 368 31.95 13.01 6.52
N LYS A 369 32.29 12.73 5.27
CA LYS A 369 31.55 13.24 4.10
C LYS A 369 30.56 12.22 3.57
N ARG A 370 30.96 10.94 3.44
CA ARG A 370 30.20 9.92 2.72
C ARG A 370 30.14 8.59 3.47
N LEU A 371 29.07 7.84 3.24
CA LEU A 371 28.92 6.44 3.66
C LEU A 371 29.93 5.59 2.90
N HIS A 372 30.59 4.66 3.58
CA HIS A 372 31.55 3.74 2.98
C HIS A 372 31.09 2.30 3.15
N SER A 373 31.41 1.45 2.18
CA SER A 373 31.19 0.01 2.29
C SER A 373 32.28 -0.79 1.60
N THR A 374 32.51 -2.02 2.08
CA THR A 374 33.52 -2.93 1.53
C THR A 374 33.03 -4.37 1.59
N ARG A 375 33.46 -5.18 0.62
CA ARG A 375 33.20 -6.63 0.56
C ARG A 375 34.40 -7.46 1.01
N ASP A 376 35.60 -6.97 0.73
CA ASP A 376 36.87 -7.69 0.87
C ASP A 376 37.83 -7.03 1.87
N GLY A 377 37.45 -5.87 2.44
CA GLY A 377 38.29 -5.07 3.33
C GLY A 377 39.42 -4.32 2.61
N ARG A 378 39.49 -4.40 1.27
CA ARG A 378 40.54 -3.78 0.45
C ARG A 378 40.00 -2.69 -0.45
N ARG A 379 38.85 -2.92 -1.10
CA ARG A 379 38.19 -1.93 -1.95
C ARG A 379 37.00 -1.32 -1.23
N PHE A 380 36.97 0.01 -1.18
CA PHE A 380 35.91 0.77 -0.55
C PHE A 380 35.07 1.49 -1.61
N CYS A 381 33.76 1.29 -1.54
CA CYS A 381 32.77 2.07 -2.28
C CYS A 381 32.27 3.21 -1.40
N GLU A 382 31.98 4.37 -1.98
CA GLU A 382 31.49 5.54 -1.26
C GLU A 382 30.19 6.10 -1.83
N GLY A 383 29.44 6.85 -1.02
CA GLY A 383 28.29 7.62 -1.50
C GLY A 383 27.18 6.75 -2.08
N ILE A 384 26.75 7.04 -3.31
CA ILE A 384 25.70 6.28 -4.00
C ILE A 384 26.11 4.83 -4.28
N ASP A 385 27.41 4.56 -4.47
CA ASP A 385 27.91 3.22 -4.73
C ASP A 385 27.79 2.32 -3.50
N ALA A 386 28.01 2.88 -2.32
CA ALA A 386 27.77 2.17 -1.06
C ALA A 386 26.28 1.83 -0.89
N ILE A 387 25.38 2.74 -1.29
CA ILE A 387 23.93 2.51 -1.26
C ILE A 387 23.51 1.43 -2.26
N ILE A 388 24.06 1.42 -3.47
CA ILE A 388 23.79 0.38 -4.48
C ILE A 388 24.33 -0.98 -4.00
N GLN A 389 25.56 -1.01 -3.47
CA GLN A 389 26.17 -2.23 -2.94
C GLN A 389 25.33 -2.82 -1.80
N MET A 390 24.83 -1.98 -0.90
CA MET A 390 23.92 -2.36 0.18
C MET A 390 22.56 -2.82 -0.38
N GLY A 391 21.97 -2.07 -1.31
CA GLY A 391 20.68 -2.35 -1.92
C GLY A 391 20.62 -3.69 -2.65
N ALA A 392 21.72 -4.08 -3.31
CA ALA A 392 21.83 -5.38 -3.97
C ALA A 392 21.73 -6.58 -3.00
N ARG A 393 22.00 -6.40 -1.70
CA ARG A 393 21.87 -7.46 -0.66
C ARG A 393 20.52 -7.42 0.06
N LEU A 394 19.66 -6.46 -0.28
CA LEU A 394 18.35 -6.27 0.31
C LEU A 394 17.28 -6.58 -0.75
N PRO A 395 16.69 -7.80 -0.77
CA PRO A 395 15.74 -8.19 -1.82
C PRO A 395 14.58 -7.22 -2.00
N LEU A 396 14.09 -6.63 -0.90
CA LEU A 396 13.00 -5.65 -0.95
C LEU A 396 13.37 -4.34 -1.68
N LEU A 397 14.66 -4.03 -1.83
CA LEU A 397 15.15 -2.86 -2.57
C LEU A 397 15.48 -3.17 -4.03
N TRP A 398 15.38 -4.43 -4.48
CA TRP A 398 15.67 -4.80 -5.86
C TRP A 398 14.81 -4.06 -6.89
N PRO A 399 13.51 -3.82 -6.69
CA PRO A 399 12.73 -3.01 -7.64
C PRO A 399 13.23 -1.57 -7.78
N VAL A 400 13.90 -1.03 -6.76
CA VAL A 400 14.47 0.33 -6.74
C VAL A 400 15.88 0.36 -7.34
N LEU A 401 16.57 -0.78 -7.39
CA LEU A 401 17.97 -0.88 -7.82
C LEU A 401 18.20 -0.43 -9.27
N PRO A 402 17.34 -0.77 -10.27
CA PRO A 402 17.47 -0.24 -11.63
C PRO A 402 17.43 1.29 -11.67
N PHE A 403 16.55 1.91 -10.87
CA PHE A 403 16.45 3.37 -10.79
C PHE A 403 17.69 4.00 -10.14
N LEU A 404 18.27 3.35 -9.12
CA LEU A 404 19.52 3.81 -8.51
C LEU A 404 20.69 3.73 -9.52
N LEU A 405 20.78 2.62 -10.26
CA LEU A 405 21.78 2.43 -11.30
C LEU A 405 21.61 3.45 -12.44
N LEU A 406 20.38 3.67 -12.90
CA LEU A 406 20.05 4.68 -13.89
C LEU A 406 20.39 6.09 -13.39
N SER A 407 20.05 6.42 -12.14
CA SER A 407 20.37 7.72 -11.54
C SER A 407 21.87 7.96 -11.44
N LYS A 408 22.66 6.91 -11.17
CA LYS A 408 24.12 6.95 -11.17
C LYS A 408 24.63 7.19 -12.59
N TRP A 409 24.11 6.45 -13.57
CA TRP A 409 24.49 6.58 -14.98
C TRP A 409 24.21 8.00 -15.52
N LEU A 410 23.08 8.60 -15.14
CA LEU A 410 22.72 9.98 -15.48
C LEU A 410 23.51 11.04 -14.67
N GLY A 411 24.37 10.66 -13.72
CA GLY A 411 25.11 11.58 -12.85
C GLY A 411 24.28 12.31 -11.79
N LEU A 412 22.97 12.05 -11.72
CA LEU A 412 22.04 12.67 -10.76
C LEU A 412 22.15 12.04 -9.37
N GLY A 413 22.40 10.73 -9.29
CA GLY A 413 22.38 9.96 -8.04
C GLY A 413 23.39 10.47 -7.01
N GLN A 414 24.61 10.79 -7.44
CA GLN A 414 25.65 11.31 -6.55
C GLN A 414 25.31 12.74 -6.07
N ARG A 415 24.75 13.59 -6.93
CA ARG A 415 24.33 14.96 -6.56
C ARG A 415 23.21 14.95 -5.51
N VAL A 416 22.21 14.09 -5.71
CA VAL A 416 21.11 13.92 -4.75
C VAL A 416 21.65 13.37 -3.43
N TYR A 417 22.55 12.39 -3.49
CA TYR A 417 23.20 11.86 -2.29
C TYR A 417 23.94 12.95 -1.51
N ASP A 418 24.80 13.73 -2.17
CA ASP A 418 25.59 14.77 -1.52
C ASP A 418 24.70 15.88 -0.95
N ALA A 419 23.59 16.23 -1.62
CA ALA A 419 22.59 17.17 -1.10
C ALA A 419 21.91 16.66 0.18
N ILE A 420 21.65 15.35 0.28
CA ILE A 420 21.11 14.72 1.51
C ILE A 420 22.19 14.67 2.59
N ALA A 421 23.41 14.26 2.25
CA ALA A 421 24.53 14.17 3.18
C ALA A 421 24.88 15.52 3.79
N ALA A 422 24.86 16.60 3.01
CA ALA A 422 25.13 17.96 3.47
C ALA A 422 24.08 18.48 4.48
N ARG A 423 22.85 17.95 4.45
CA ARG A 423 21.74 18.33 5.34
C ARG A 423 21.68 17.50 6.62
N ARG A 424 22.62 16.59 6.86
CA ARG A 424 22.62 15.72 8.03
C ARG A 424 23.08 16.47 9.28
N THR A 425 22.38 16.27 10.39
CA THR A 425 22.76 16.80 11.71
C THR A 425 23.66 15.79 12.41
N ILE A 426 24.77 16.27 12.99
CA ILE A 426 25.67 15.47 13.82
C ILE A 426 25.42 15.86 15.28
N ILE A 427 25.14 14.89 16.13
CA ILE A 427 24.92 15.08 17.56
C ILE A 427 25.96 14.22 18.29
N PRO A 428 27.02 14.81 18.85
CA PRO A 428 28.01 14.07 19.64
C PRO A 428 27.31 13.43 20.83
N THR A 429 27.40 12.11 20.97
CA THR A 429 26.88 11.39 22.14
C THR A 429 28.05 10.94 22.99
N GLY A 430 28.10 11.39 24.26
CA GLY A 430 29.12 10.95 25.23
C GLY A 430 30.38 11.83 25.33
N ALA A 431 30.40 13.01 24.71
CA ALA A 431 31.49 13.99 24.78
C ALA A 431 30.97 15.39 25.16
N CYS A 432 29.96 15.44 26.02
CA CYS A 432 29.48 16.71 26.58
C CYS A 432 30.17 16.92 27.93
N ASP A 433 31.11 17.86 27.99
CA ASP A 433 31.38 18.56 29.26
C ASP A 433 30.17 19.46 29.59
N GLU A 434 30.05 19.94 30.83
CA GLU A 434 28.84 20.57 31.40
C GLU A 434 28.23 21.76 30.61
N HIS A 435 28.85 22.20 29.52
CA HIS A 435 28.38 23.28 28.64
C HIS A 435 28.15 22.76 27.22
N CYS A 436 26.93 22.29 26.93
CA CYS A 436 26.52 21.90 25.59
C CYS A 436 25.60 22.99 25.01
N SER A 437 26.18 23.96 24.28
CA SER A 437 25.39 24.95 23.55
C SER A 437 24.97 24.37 22.19
N LEU A 438 23.70 24.59 21.80
CA LEU A 438 23.15 24.12 20.52
C LEU A 438 23.69 24.89 19.29
N GLU A 439 24.60 25.85 19.51
CA GLU A 439 25.10 26.77 18.49
C GLU A 439 26.37 26.30 17.79
N ASP A 440 27.03 25.24 18.27
CA ASP A 440 28.23 24.65 17.65
C ASP A 440 27.88 23.91 16.36
N ARG A 441 27.59 24.68 15.30
CA ARG A 441 27.59 24.17 13.92
C ARG A 441 29.00 23.74 13.57
N LYS A 442 29.13 22.46 13.16
CA LYS A 442 30.31 21.87 12.51
C LYS A 442 31.63 22.46 13.01
N ARG A 443 32.24 21.85 14.03
CA ARG A 443 33.69 22.01 14.19
C ARG A 443 34.34 21.53 12.90
N THR A 444 34.81 22.48 12.11
CA THR A 444 35.81 22.25 11.07
C THR A 444 37.13 22.04 11.80
N SER A 445 37.54 20.79 11.93
CA SER A 445 38.93 20.42 12.21
C SER A 445 39.36 19.46 11.14
#